data_AF-A0A975HLM2-F1
#
_entry.id   AF-A0A975HLM2-F1
#
_cell.length_a   1.000
_cell.length_b   1.000
_cell.length_c   1.000
_cell.angle_alpha   90.00
_cell.angle_beta   90.00
_cell.angle_gamma   90.00
#
_symmetry.space_group_name_H-M   'P 1'
#
loop_
_entity.id
_entity.type
_entity.pdbx_description
1 polymer ?
#
loop_
_entity_poly.entity_id
_entity_poly.type
_entity_poly.pdbx_seq_one_letter_code
_entity_poly.pdbx_strand_id
1 'polypeptide(L)'
;MQSPEELEVTQRVREIIDELKARRGYTKKRVCDLLGIGQSTLDDYLNGKSSFKLDTLIKLSQISRLSLSEIVEGTRDYDRQLQTSQEFKLKEIARKGAELSIIILIAMSSGVYYLSLYVVMLAGIYFLSKKSRSSQFITLLIIISTIIEIGLTIPYHLFMRDYSGYTQGNVIFPIHLTMDIVTLISIWSYQTLACYFYKSRPLTVKLNLFEKCYIHAPMMSLYFVFCFVDLAAIVENQIRNLERLGIDESFASQFYHWQFIYDYYASIKVALICCTVFLLISNLSILKATQKHAVS
;
A
#
# COMPACT_ATOMS: atom_id res chain seq x y z
N MET A 1 2.00 8.44 -32.98
CA MET A 1 2.32 8.50 -31.54
C MET A 1 3.73 9.04 -31.45
N GLN A 2 3.93 10.13 -30.69
CA GLN A 2 5.24 10.76 -30.55
C GLN A 2 6.20 9.86 -29.74
N SER A 3 7.48 9.90 -30.06
CA SER A 3 8.50 9.30 -29.20
C SER A 3 8.62 10.08 -27.88
N PRO A 4 9.21 9.51 -26.81
CA PRO A 4 9.46 10.25 -25.56
C PRO A 4 10.23 11.56 -25.79
N GLU A 5 11.21 11.55 -26.70
CA GLU A 5 12.00 12.72 -27.08
C GLU A 5 11.14 13.79 -27.78
N GLU A 6 10.18 13.40 -28.62
CA GLU A 6 9.27 14.33 -29.31
C GLU A 6 8.23 14.97 -28.37
N LEU A 7 7.82 14.26 -27.32
CA LEU A 7 6.95 14.79 -26.26
C LEU A 7 7.67 15.86 -25.42
N GLU A 8 8.96 15.66 -25.14
CA GLU A 8 9.79 16.64 -24.41
C GLU A 8 9.96 17.94 -25.21
N VAL A 9 10.28 17.83 -26.51
CA VAL A 9 10.34 18.98 -27.42
C VAL A 9 8.98 19.70 -27.43
N THR A 10 7.88 18.95 -27.44
CA THR A 10 6.53 19.50 -27.41
C THR A 10 6.26 20.32 -26.14
N GLN A 11 6.70 19.84 -24.99
CA GLN A 11 6.53 20.53 -23.72
C GLN A 11 7.37 21.81 -23.63
N ARG A 12 8.61 21.78 -24.12
CA ARG A 12 9.47 22.96 -24.16
C ARG A 12 8.94 24.02 -25.12
N VAL A 13 8.44 23.61 -26.28
CA VAL A 13 7.78 24.52 -27.24
C VAL A 13 6.55 25.19 -26.63
N ARG A 14 5.78 24.47 -25.79
CA ARG A 14 4.63 25.04 -25.08
C ARG A 14 5.04 26.18 -24.15
N GLU A 15 6.10 26.00 -23.37
CA GLU A 15 6.64 27.04 -22.48
C GLU A 15 7.13 28.26 -23.25
N ILE A 16 7.88 28.04 -24.34
CA ILE A 16 8.35 29.14 -25.20
C ILE A 16 7.16 29.93 -25.76
N ILE A 17 6.09 29.25 -26.18
CA ILE A 17 4.87 29.91 -26.67
C ILE A 17 4.17 30.69 -25.55
N ASP A 18 4.11 30.16 -24.33
CA ASP A 18 3.52 30.87 -23.20
C ASP A 18 4.37 32.07 -22.74
N GLU A 19 5.71 31.97 -22.79
CA GLU A 19 6.60 33.10 -22.58
C GLU A 19 6.43 34.18 -23.66
N LEU A 20 6.28 33.78 -24.93
CA LEU A 20 6.01 34.70 -26.04
C LEU A 20 4.65 35.41 -25.86
N LYS A 21 3.62 34.69 -25.40
CA LYS A 21 2.31 35.26 -25.06
C LYS A 21 2.43 36.26 -23.90
N ALA A 22 3.20 35.93 -22.87
CA ALA A 22 3.37 36.77 -21.67
C ALA A 22 4.22 38.03 -21.90
N ARG A 23 5.35 37.93 -22.62
CA ARG A 23 6.32 39.03 -22.74
C ARG A 23 5.98 40.05 -23.83
N ARG A 24 5.17 39.69 -24.81
CA ARG A 24 4.98 40.53 -26.01
C ARG A 24 3.54 40.55 -26.54
N GLY A 25 2.56 40.10 -25.77
CA GLY A 25 1.14 40.18 -26.14
C GLY A 25 0.79 39.35 -27.39
N TYR A 26 1.58 38.32 -27.71
CA TYR A 26 1.28 37.46 -28.85
C TYR A 26 -0.01 36.69 -28.56
N THR A 27 -0.95 36.73 -29.49
CA THR A 27 -2.12 35.85 -29.46
C THR A 27 -1.76 34.51 -30.09
N LYS A 28 -2.46 33.43 -29.70
CA LYS A 28 -2.29 32.10 -30.32
C LYS A 28 -2.39 32.17 -31.85
N LYS A 29 -3.31 33.00 -32.38
CA LYS A 29 -3.45 33.26 -33.82
C LYS A 29 -2.16 33.84 -34.41
N ARG A 30 -1.58 34.86 -33.77
CA ARG A 30 -0.36 35.50 -34.24
C ARG A 30 0.85 34.56 -34.24
N VAL A 31 0.95 33.67 -33.24
CA VAL A 31 2.00 32.63 -33.20
C VAL A 31 1.83 31.66 -34.37
N CYS A 32 0.60 31.23 -34.66
CA CYS A 32 0.31 30.36 -35.80
C CYS A 32 0.66 31.03 -37.14
N ASP A 33 0.30 32.31 -37.30
CA ASP A 33 0.59 33.08 -38.51
C ASP A 33 2.11 33.18 -38.77
N LEU A 34 2.91 33.37 -37.72
CA LEU A 34 4.37 33.49 -37.83
C LEU A 34 5.06 32.14 -38.06
N LEU A 35 4.48 31.07 -37.55
CA LEU A 35 4.96 29.71 -37.81
C LEU A 35 4.51 29.19 -39.18
N GLY A 36 3.54 29.84 -39.82
CA GLY A 36 2.96 29.41 -41.11
C GLY A 36 2.15 28.12 -40.99
N ILE A 37 1.53 27.87 -39.83
CA ILE A 37 0.73 26.67 -39.55
C ILE A 37 -0.69 27.04 -39.11
N GLY A 38 -1.65 26.11 -39.30
CA GLY A 38 -3.01 26.28 -38.79
C GLY A 38 -3.09 26.16 -37.27
N GLN A 39 -4.10 26.78 -36.64
CA GLN A 39 -4.32 26.68 -35.19
C GLN A 39 -4.58 25.23 -34.73
N SER A 40 -5.32 24.46 -35.53
CA SER A 40 -5.55 23.03 -35.27
C SER A 40 -4.25 22.24 -35.30
N THR A 41 -3.36 22.54 -36.25
CA THR A 41 -2.04 21.90 -36.35
C THR A 41 -1.17 22.22 -35.13
N LEU A 42 -1.19 23.47 -34.65
CA LEU A 42 -0.49 23.83 -33.43
C LEU A 42 -1.07 23.08 -32.21
N ASP A 43 -2.39 22.93 -32.13
CA ASP A 43 -3.03 22.16 -31.06
C ASP A 43 -2.69 20.68 -31.14
N ASP A 44 -2.64 20.09 -32.35
CA ASP A 44 -2.24 18.71 -32.53
C ASP A 44 -0.77 18.48 -32.14
N TYR A 45 0.10 19.44 -32.42
CA TYR A 45 1.48 19.42 -31.94
C TYR A 45 1.56 19.53 -30.42
N LEU A 46 0.91 20.54 -29.83
CA LEU A 46 0.96 20.78 -28.38
C LEU A 46 0.30 19.66 -27.57
N ASN A 47 -0.66 18.93 -28.13
CA ASN A 47 -1.34 17.82 -27.47
C ASN A 47 -0.69 16.46 -27.77
N GLY A 48 0.47 16.42 -28.44
CA GLY A 48 1.22 15.20 -28.70
C GLY A 48 0.60 14.27 -29.75
N LYS A 49 -0.38 14.75 -30.54
CA LYS A 49 -1.01 13.97 -31.61
C LYS A 49 -0.11 13.84 -32.85
N SER A 50 0.75 14.84 -33.09
CA SER A 50 1.65 14.93 -34.24
C SER A 50 3.00 15.52 -33.81
N SER A 51 4.13 15.12 -34.41
CA SER A 51 5.44 15.69 -34.08
C SER A 51 5.72 17.01 -34.82
N PHE A 52 6.49 17.90 -34.18
CA PHE A 52 6.89 19.16 -34.77
C PHE A 52 7.80 18.94 -35.97
N LYS A 53 7.45 19.53 -37.11
CA LYS A 53 8.33 19.56 -38.28
C LYS A 53 9.55 20.43 -37.97
N LEU A 54 10.71 20.03 -38.50
CA LEU A 54 11.97 20.78 -38.35
C LEU A 54 11.86 22.24 -38.81
N ASP A 55 11.16 22.49 -39.92
CA ASP A 55 10.90 23.85 -40.43
C ASP A 55 10.12 24.72 -39.42
N THR A 56 9.15 24.12 -38.72
CA THR A 56 8.39 24.79 -37.66
C THR A 56 9.28 25.11 -36.44
N LEU A 57 10.19 24.21 -36.07
CA LEU A 57 11.14 24.42 -34.97
C LEU A 57 12.18 25.49 -35.33
N ILE A 58 12.65 25.53 -36.58
CA ILE A 58 13.53 26.59 -37.09
C ILE A 58 12.83 27.96 -37.02
N LYS A 59 11.56 28.04 -37.45
CA LYS A 59 10.80 29.29 -37.36
C LYS A 59 10.55 29.71 -35.92
N LEU A 60 10.26 28.75 -35.04
CA LEU A 60 10.08 29.03 -33.62
C LEU A 60 11.37 29.54 -32.97
N SER A 61 12.53 28.97 -33.32
CA SER A 61 13.83 29.40 -32.81
C SER A 61 14.14 30.85 -33.21
N GLN A 62 13.82 31.22 -34.46
CA GLN A 62 13.93 32.60 -34.95
C GLN A 62 13.01 33.59 -34.22
N ILE A 63 11.76 33.18 -33.93
CA ILE A 63 10.78 34.02 -33.24
C ILE A 63 11.16 34.21 -31.75
N SER A 64 11.60 33.13 -31.10
CA SER A 64 11.94 33.09 -29.68
C SER A 64 13.36 33.59 -29.38
N ARG A 65 14.22 33.74 -30.41
CA ARG A 65 15.65 34.07 -30.29
C ARG A 65 16.43 33.03 -29.46
N LEU A 66 16.02 31.78 -29.55
CA LEU A 66 16.72 30.63 -28.95
C LEU A 66 17.41 29.84 -30.05
N SER A 67 18.51 29.18 -29.73
CA SER A 67 19.13 28.20 -30.63
C SER A 67 18.31 26.91 -30.68
N LEU A 68 18.34 26.20 -31.82
CA LEU A 68 17.69 24.88 -31.93
C LEU A 68 18.23 23.88 -30.91
N SER A 69 19.53 23.96 -30.61
CA SER A 69 20.16 23.20 -29.52
C SER A 69 19.54 23.56 -28.17
N GLU A 70 19.31 24.83 -27.82
CA GLU A 70 18.64 25.18 -26.55
C GLU A 70 17.19 24.68 -26.46
N ILE A 71 16.48 24.58 -27.59
CA ILE A 71 15.12 24.00 -27.64
C ILE A 71 15.17 22.49 -27.44
N VAL A 72 16.25 21.83 -27.88
CA VAL A 72 16.39 20.36 -27.89
C VAL A 72 17.23 19.81 -26.71
N GLU A 73 18.20 20.55 -26.16
CA GLU A 73 19.09 20.17 -25.05
C GLU A 73 18.56 20.57 -23.68
N GLY A 74 17.72 21.60 -23.57
CA GLY A 74 17.04 21.96 -22.32
C GLY A 74 16.14 20.86 -21.75
N THR A 75 15.91 19.80 -22.53
CA THR A 75 15.19 18.57 -22.18
C THR A 75 15.95 17.69 -21.18
N ARG A 76 17.28 17.58 -21.28
CA ARG A 76 18.10 16.68 -20.44
C ARG A 76 18.19 17.11 -18.97
N ASP A 77 18.22 18.42 -18.72
CA ASP A 77 18.25 18.94 -17.34
C ASP A 77 16.89 18.88 -16.66
N TYR A 78 15.80 18.98 -17.43
CA TYR A 78 14.43 18.89 -16.91
C TYR A 78 14.10 17.47 -16.45
N ASP A 79 14.49 16.47 -17.24
CA ASP A 79 14.22 15.07 -16.93
C ASP A 79 14.96 14.62 -15.65
N ARG A 80 16.19 15.12 -15.46
CA ARG A 80 16.96 14.95 -14.23
C ARG A 80 16.30 15.61 -13.02
N GLN A 81 15.77 16.83 -13.17
CA GLN A 81 15.04 17.52 -12.10
C GLN A 81 13.71 16.85 -11.76
N LEU A 82 13.00 16.31 -12.77
CA LEU A 82 11.72 15.64 -12.59
C LEU A 82 11.89 14.28 -11.88
N GLN A 83 12.90 13.50 -12.28
CA GLN A 83 13.26 12.25 -11.62
C GLN A 83 13.67 12.50 -10.16
N THR A 84 14.52 13.52 -9.91
CA THR A 84 14.97 13.88 -8.56
C THR A 84 13.79 14.35 -7.68
N SER A 85 12.86 15.13 -8.23
CA SER A 85 11.67 15.61 -7.51
C SER A 85 10.68 14.47 -7.19
N GLN A 86 10.57 13.47 -8.07
CA GLN A 86 9.75 12.29 -7.83
C GLN A 86 10.35 11.36 -6.77
N GLU A 87 11.66 11.10 -6.82
CA GLU A 87 12.36 10.33 -5.79
C GLU A 87 12.24 10.98 -4.40
N PHE A 88 12.37 12.30 -4.33
CA PHE A 88 12.26 13.04 -3.07
C PHE A 88 10.87 12.90 -2.45
N LYS A 89 9.81 13.03 -3.27
CA LYS A 89 8.42 12.83 -2.82
C LYS A 89 8.14 11.40 -2.36
N LEU A 90 8.67 10.39 -3.04
CA LEU A 90 8.55 8.99 -2.65
C LEU A 90 9.24 8.71 -1.30
N LYS A 91 10.45 9.24 -1.11
CA LYS A 91 11.17 9.14 0.17
C LYS A 91 10.44 9.83 1.32
N GLU A 92 9.84 10.99 1.07
CA GLU A 92 9.09 11.72 2.10
C GLU A 92 7.79 11.02 2.50
N ILE A 93 7.06 10.43 1.55
CA ILE A 93 5.87 9.61 1.83
C ILE A 93 6.25 8.37 2.63
N ALA A 94 7.34 7.69 2.26
CA ALA A 94 7.85 6.53 3.00
C ALA A 94 8.26 6.92 4.43
N ARG A 95 8.93 8.07 4.60
CA ARG A 95 9.33 8.57 5.92
C ARG A 95 8.13 8.88 6.82
N LYS A 96 7.13 9.60 6.31
CA LYS A 96 5.90 9.90 7.06
C LYS A 96 5.09 8.64 7.40
N GLY A 97 5.10 7.64 6.51
CA GLY A 97 4.53 6.32 6.78
C GLY A 97 5.26 5.59 7.92
N ALA A 98 6.59 5.65 7.93
CA ALA A 98 7.43 5.06 8.98
C ALA A 98 7.25 5.76 10.34
N GLU A 99 7.23 7.09 10.36
CA GLU A 99 6.98 7.89 11.58
C GLU A 99 5.61 7.56 12.20
N LEU A 100 4.57 7.43 11.37
CA LEU A 100 3.23 7.03 11.84
C LEU A 100 3.25 5.61 12.42
N SER A 101 3.92 4.65 11.76
CA SER A 101 4.02 3.28 12.26
C SER A 101 4.74 3.16 13.61
N ILE A 102 5.73 4.02 13.88
CA ILE A 102 6.44 4.03 15.16
C ILE A 102 5.55 4.58 16.28
N ILE A 103 4.79 5.65 16.02
CA ILE A 103 3.85 6.21 16.99
C ILE A 103 2.76 5.18 17.34
N ILE A 104 2.30 4.43 16.35
CA ILE A 104 1.37 3.31 16.55
C ILE A 104 2.01 2.20 17.38
N LEU A 105 3.25 1.81 17.09
CA LEU A 105 3.98 0.79 17.86
C LEU A 105 4.08 1.16 19.35
N ILE A 106 4.31 2.45 19.65
CA ILE A 106 4.36 2.98 21.01
C ILE A 106 2.96 2.95 21.66
N ALA A 107 1.92 3.36 20.94
CA ALA A 107 0.53 3.34 21.43
C ALA A 107 -0.01 1.91 21.65
N MET A 108 0.51 0.92 20.94
CA MET A 108 0.12 -0.49 21.06
C MET A 108 0.78 -1.23 22.23
N SER A 109 1.73 -0.60 22.93
CA SER A 109 2.40 -1.22 24.08
C SER A 109 1.56 -1.23 25.38
N SER A 110 0.40 -0.57 25.43
CA SER A 110 -0.34 -0.31 26.68
C SER A 110 -1.53 -1.25 26.97
N GLY A 111 -1.44 -2.55 26.66
CA GLY A 111 -2.48 -3.54 27.01
C GLY A 111 -3.65 -3.64 26.02
N VAL A 112 -4.81 -4.15 26.48
CA VAL A 112 -6.00 -4.59 25.67
C VAL A 112 -6.45 -3.61 24.57
N TYR A 113 -6.12 -2.33 24.70
CA TYR A 113 -6.45 -1.27 23.74
C TYR A 113 -5.79 -1.39 22.36
N TYR A 114 -4.71 -2.17 22.21
CA TYR A 114 -4.02 -2.27 20.92
C TYR A 114 -4.90 -2.89 19.83
N LEU A 115 -5.74 -3.88 20.16
CA LEU A 115 -6.67 -4.50 19.20
C LEU A 115 -7.76 -3.52 18.74
N SER A 116 -8.30 -2.72 19.65
CA SER A 116 -9.29 -1.69 19.31
C SER A 116 -8.68 -0.60 18.41
N LEU A 117 -7.47 -0.14 18.73
CA LEU A 117 -6.72 0.81 17.90
C LEU A 117 -6.45 0.22 16.51
N TYR A 118 -6.06 -1.05 16.45
CA TYR A 118 -5.83 -1.76 15.20
C TYR A 118 -7.08 -1.80 14.32
N VAL A 119 -8.26 -2.08 14.88
CA VAL A 119 -9.53 -2.04 14.13
C VAL A 119 -9.81 -0.64 13.58
N VAL A 120 -9.59 0.42 14.37
CA VAL A 120 -9.78 1.81 13.90
C VAL A 120 -8.84 2.13 12.73
N MET A 121 -7.58 1.68 12.81
CA MET A 121 -6.62 1.88 11.73
C MET A 121 -7.00 1.13 10.46
N LEU A 122 -7.41 -0.14 10.58
CA LEU A 122 -7.90 -0.92 9.45
C LEU A 122 -9.12 -0.26 8.80
N ALA A 123 -10.05 0.27 9.61
CA ALA A 123 -11.20 1.02 9.09
C ALA A 123 -10.74 2.27 8.32
N GLY A 124 -9.78 3.04 8.84
CA GLY A 124 -9.17 4.16 8.14
C GLY A 124 -8.57 3.74 6.79
N ILE A 125 -7.79 2.67 6.77
CA ILE A 125 -7.19 2.12 5.54
C ILE A 125 -8.26 1.66 4.56
N TYR A 126 -9.31 0.99 5.03
CA TYR A 126 -10.44 0.56 4.19
C TYR A 126 -11.08 1.75 3.44
N PHE A 127 -11.27 2.88 4.12
CA PHE A 127 -11.79 4.10 3.49
C PHE A 127 -10.78 4.79 2.56
N LEU A 128 -9.47 4.66 2.81
CA LEU A 128 -8.43 5.18 1.91
C LEU A 128 -8.26 4.31 0.65
N SER A 129 -8.56 3.01 0.73
CA SER A 129 -8.48 2.04 -0.36
C SER A 129 -9.63 2.11 -1.39
N LYS A 130 -10.47 3.16 -1.38
CA LYS A 130 -11.64 3.30 -2.28
C LYS A 130 -11.39 3.03 -3.76
N LYS A 131 -10.16 3.25 -4.22
CA LYS A 131 -9.77 3.05 -5.62
C LYS A 131 -9.44 1.60 -5.97
N SER A 132 -9.14 0.73 -5.00
CA SER A 132 -8.81 -0.68 -5.24
C SER A 132 -9.77 -1.58 -4.48
N ARG A 133 -10.74 -2.16 -5.19
CA ARG A 133 -11.78 -3.02 -4.59
C ARG A 133 -11.19 -4.27 -3.97
N SER A 134 -10.18 -4.87 -4.59
CA SER A 134 -9.47 -6.04 -4.07
C SER A 134 -8.79 -5.73 -2.74
N SER A 135 -8.12 -4.58 -2.63
CA SER A 135 -7.51 -4.14 -1.37
C SER A 135 -8.55 -3.88 -0.29
N GLN A 136 -9.68 -3.23 -0.63
CA GLN A 136 -10.77 -3.01 0.32
C GLN A 136 -11.34 -4.32 0.84
N PHE A 137 -11.53 -5.30 -0.04
CA PHE A 137 -12.11 -6.58 0.33
C PHE A 137 -11.17 -7.36 1.26
N ILE A 138 -9.87 -7.42 0.98
CA ILE A 138 -8.89 -8.02 1.90
C ILE A 138 -8.87 -7.30 3.25
N THR A 139 -8.83 -5.96 3.26
CA THR A 139 -8.90 -5.21 4.52
C THR A 139 -10.19 -5.49 5.29
N LEU A 140 -11.33 -5.61 4.61
CA LEU A 140 -12.61 -5.95 5.22
C LEU A 140 -12.60 -7.35 5.87
N LEU A 141 -12.04 -8.36 5.18
CA LEU A 141 -11.90 -9.71 5.74
C LEU A 141 -11.07 -9.69 7.03
N ILE A 142 -9.97 -8.93 7.04
CA ILE A 142 -9.12 -8.77 8.23
C ILE A 142 -9.89 -8.07 9.37
N ILE A 143 -10.64 -7.00 9.07
CA ILE A 143 -11.47 -6.30 10.07
C ILE A 143 -12.48 -7.25 10.70
N ILE A 144 -13.22 -7.99 9.87
CA ILE A 144 -14.25 -8.93 10.35
C ILE A 144 -13.62 -9.99 11.25
N SER A 145 -12.51 -10.57 10.83
CA SER A 145 -11.80 -11.58 11.61
C SER A 145 -11.31 -11.01 12.96
N THR A 146 -10.71 -9.81 12.94
CA THR A 146 -10.23 -9.13 14.15
C THR A 146 -11.38 -8.84 15.14
N ILE A 147 -12.54 -8.41 14.64
CA ILE A 147 -13.72 -8.17 15.49
C ILE A 147 -14.22 -9.47 16.13
N ILE A 148 -14.25 -10.57 15.37
CA ILE A 148 -14.62 -11.88 15.90
C ILE A 148 -13.62 -12.33 16.97
N GLU A 149 -12.32 -12.20 16.71
CA GLU A 149 -11.26 -12.53 17.67
C GLU A 149 -11.39 -11.73 18.97
N ILE A 150 -11.60 -10.41 18.88
CA ILE A 150 -11.88 -9.55 20.04
C ILE A 150 -13.14 -10.04 20.79
N GLY A 151 -14.20 -10.37 20.05
CA GLY A 151 -15.46 -10.87 20.61
C GLY A 151 -15.31 -12.21 21.34
N LEU A 152 -14.40 -13.07 20.90
CA LEU A 152 -14.10 -14.36 21.53
C LEU A 152 -13.16 -14.21 22.74
N THR A 153 -12.20 -13.29 22.67
CA THR A 153 -11.16 -13.11 23.69
C THR A 153 -11.58 -12.24 24.88
N ILE A 154 -12.42 -11.20 24.67
CA ILE A 154 -12.89 -10.33 25.76
C ILE A 154 -13.63 -11.11 26.86
N PRO A 155 -14.67 -11.93 26.54
CA PRO A 155 -15.36 -12.69 27.57
C PRO A 155 -14.40 -13.61 28.32
N TYR A 156 -13.47 -14.24 27.59
CA TYR A 156 -12.49 -15.12 28.20
C TYR A 156 -11.61 -14.38 29.22
N HIS A 157 -11.08 -13.20 28.88
CA HIS A 157 -10.30 -12.40 29.83
C HIS A 157 -11.09 -11.95 31.05
N LEU A 158 -12.38 -11.67 30.89
CA LEU A 158 -13.26 -11.28 32.01
C LEU A 158 -13.57 -12.45 32.94
N PHE A 159 -13.83 -13.65 32.39
CA PHE A 159 -14.23 -14.82 33.18
C PHE A 159 -13.05 -15.64 33.72
N MET A 160 -11.91 -15.64 33.02
CA MET A 160 -10.79 -16.54 33.33
C MET A 160 -9.62 -15.84 34.04
N ARG A 161 -9.85 -14.64 34.56
CA ARG A 161 -8.83 -13.82 35.25
C ARG A 161 -8.16 -14.57 36.41
N ASP A 162 -8.92 -15.37 37.14
CA ASP A 162 -8.45 -16.09 38.34
C ASP A 162 -7.88 -17.48 38.05
N TYR A 163 -7.85 -17.90 36.79
CA TYR A 163 -7.32 -19.21 36.40
C TYR A 163 -5.80 -19.18 36.22
N SER A 164 -5.17 -20.34 36.40
CA SER A 164 -3.73 -20.49 36.18
C SER A 164 -3.32 -20.13 34.74
N GLY A 165 -2.10 -19.61 34.57
CA GLY A 165 -1.57 -19.25 33.25
C GLY A 165 -1.60 -20.38 32.23
N TYR A 166 -1.47 -21.64 32.66
CA TYR A 166 -1.64 -22.82 31.81
C TYR A 166 -3.05 -22.90 31.20
N THR A 167 -4.08 -22.75 32.04
CA THR A 167 -5.48 -22.82 31.58
C THR A 167 -5.79 -21.66 30.64
N GLN A 168 -5.27 -20.47 30.95
CA GLN A 168 -5.39 -19.30 30.08
C GLN A 168 -4.73 -19.54 28.72
N GLY A 169 -3.47 -20.00 28.70
CA GLY A 169 -2.74 -20.30 27.47
C GLY A 169 -3.40 -21.38 26.62
N ASN A 170 -3.97 -22.42 27.26
CA ASN A 170 -4.66 -23.52 26.58
C ASN A 170 -5.97 -23.13 25.90
N VAL A 171 -6.49 -21.93 26.13
CA VAL A 171 -7.68 -21.45 25.44
C VAL A 171 -7.37 -20.26 24.55
N ILE A 172 -6.57 -19.30 25.02
CA ILE A 172 -6.24 -18.09 24.26
C ILE A 172 -5.44 -18.44 23.00
N PHE A 173 -4.35 -19.22 23.13
CA PHE A 173 -3.51 -19.50 21.96
C PHE A 173 -4.23 -20.32 20.88
N PRO A 174 -5.06 -21.33 21.20
CA PRO A 174 -5.88 -22.00 20.19
C PRO A 174 -6.94 -21.10 19.56
N ILE A 175 -7.55 -20.16 20.29
CA ILE A 175 -8.48 -19.19 19.72
C ILE A 175 -7.75 -18.33 18.68
N HIS A 176 -6.59 -17.76 19.04
CA HIS A 176 -5.79 -16.96 18.11
C HIS A 176 -5.37 -17.77 16.87
N LEU A 177 -4.81 -18.97 17.07
CA LEU A 177 -4.42 -19.86 15.96
C LEU A 177 -5.61 -20.15 15.03
N THR A 178 -6.78 -20.44 15.59
CA THR A 178 -7.99 -20.72 14.82
C THR A 178 -8.39 -19.50 13.99
N MET A 179 -8.37 -18.31 14.59
CA MET A 179 -8.73 -17.06 13.91
C MET A 179 -7.71 -16.70 12.82
N ASP A 180 -6.41 -16.90 13.06
CA ASP A 180 -5.37 -16.65 12.06
C ASP A 180 -5.45 -17.63 10.88
N ILE A 181 -5.76 -18.91 11.13
CA ILE A 181 -6.03 -19.89 10.06
C ILE A 181 -7.26 -19.50 9.24
N VAL A 182 -8.37 -19.13 9.90
CA VAL A 182 -9.59 -18.67 9.22
C VAL A 182 -9.30 -17.43 8.36
N THR A 183 -8.49 -16.50 8.87
CA THR A 183 -8.09 -15.31 8.13
C THR A 183 -7.21 -15.65 6.94
N LEU A 184 -6.22 -16.53 7.12
CA LEU A 184 -5.34 -17.03 6.07
C LEU A 184 -6.15 -17.69 4.94
N ILE A 185 -7.09 -18.57 5.27
CA ILE A 185 -7.98 -19.23 4.29
C ILE A 185 -8.88 -18.20 3.61
N SER A 186 -9.39 -17.20 4.34
CA SER A 186 -10.21 -16.14 3.78
C SER A 186 -9.44 -15.27 2.80
N ILE A 187 -8.17 -14.95 3.09
CA ILE A 187 -7.29 -14.20 2.19
C ILE A 187 -6.91 -15.08 0.99
N TRP A 188 -6.65 -16.38 1.17
CA TRP A 188 -6.40 -17.28 0.05
C TRP A 188 -7.59 -17.31 -0.92
N SER A 189 -8.78 -17.51 -0.37
CA SER A 189 -10.02 -17.65 -1.13
C SER A 189 -10.71 -16.32 -1.47
N TYR A 190 -10.03 -15.17 -1.28
CA TYR A 190 -10.68 -13.85 -1.34
C TYR A 190 -11.38 -13.59 -2.68
N GLN A 191 -10.81 -14.04 -3.80
CA GLN A 191 -11.43 -13.85 -5.13
C GLN A 191 -12.74 -14.62 -5.25
N THR A 192 -12.76 -15.87 -4.78
CA THR A 192 -13.96 -16.72 -4.75
C THR A 192 -15.02 -16.12 -3.82
N LEU A 193 -14.62 -15.73 -2.62
CA LEU A 193 -15.50 -15.07 -1.64
C LEU A 193 -16.08 -13.78 -2.23
N ALA A 194 -15.25 -12.98 -2.88
CA ALA A 194 -15.72 -11.73 -3.45
C ALA A 194 -16.65 -11.95 -4.64
N CYS A 195 -16.42 -12.95 -5.50
CA CYS A 195 -17.37 -13.37 -6.53
C CYS A 195 -18.74 -13.75 -5.95
N TYR A 196 -18.76 -14.42 -4.79
CA TYR A 196 -20.00 -14.75 -4.09
C TYR A 196 -20.71 -13.49 -3.58
N PHE A 197 -20.00 -12.60 -2.89
CA PHE A 197 -20.56 -11.34 -2.36
C PHE A 197 -21.04 -10.37 -3.45
N TYR A 198 -20.33 -10.32 -4.58
CA TYR A 198 -20.65 -9.42 -5.70
C TYR A 198 -21.45 -10.10 -6.83
N LYS A 199 -22.05 -11.28 -6.58
CA LYS A 199 -22.77 -12.06 -7.60
C LYS A 199 -23.83 -11.24 -8.36
N SER A 200 -24.54 -10.37 -7.65
CA SER A 200 -25.61 -9.50 -8.16
C SER A 200 -25.15 -8.15 -8.72
N ARG A 201 -23.84 -7.85 -8.73
CA ARG A 201 -23.30 -6.60 -9.29
C ARG A 201 -22.93 -6.72 -10.77
N PRO A 202 -22.97 -5.60 -11.52
CA PRO A 202 -22.62 -5.57 -12.94
C PRO A 202 -21.17 -6.01 -13.20
N LEU A 203 -20.91 -6.55 -14.40
CA LEU A 203 -19.65 -7.17 -14.81
C LEU A 203 -18.43 -6.23 -14.63
N THR A 204 -18.62 -4.92 -14.82
CA THR A 204 -17.58 -3.90 -14.60
C THR A 204 -17.07 -3.85 -13.16
N VAL A 205 -17.94 -4.09 -12.17
CA VAL A 205 -17.52 -4.19 -10.76
C VAL A 205 -16.71 -5.46 -10.53
N LYS A 206 -17.09 -6.58 -11.19
CA LYS A 206 -16.38 -7.85 -11.08
C LYS A 206 -14.97 -7.78 -11.68
N LEU A 207 -14.81 -7.10 -12.82
CA LEU A 207 -13.50 -6.87 -13.45
C LEU A 207 -12.54 -6.10 -12.54
N ASN A 208 -13.02 -5.05 -11.86
CA ASN A 208 -12.20 -4.27 -10.91
C ASN A 208 -11.79 -5.05 -9.64
N LEU A 209 -12.40 -6.22 -9.40
CA LEU A 209 -12.04 -7.11 -8.29
C LEU A 209 -10.89 -8.06 -8.64
N PHE A 210 -10.66 -8.30 -9.93
CA PHE A 210 -9.50 -9.05 -10.43
C PHE A 210 -8.32 -8.14 -10.77
N GLU A 211 -8.40 -6.84 -10.45
CA GLU A 211 -7.23 -5.97 -10.49
C GLU A 211 -6.09 -6.56 -9.65
N LYS A 212 -4.87 -6.40 -10.17
CA LYS A 212 -3.66 -6.96 -9.55
C LYS A 212 -3.50 -6.42 -8.13
N CYS A 213 -3.66 -7.30 -7.15
CA CYS A 213 -3.46 -7.00 -5.74
C CYS A 213 -2.02 -7.34 -5.33
N TYR A 214 -1.16 -6.31 -5.22
CA TYR A 214 0.27 -6.50 -4.94
C TYR A 214 0.57 -7.07 -3.54
N ILE A 215 -0.39 -6.99 -2.63
CA ILE A 215 -0.22 -7.45 -1.25
C ILE A 215 -0.76 -8.83 -0.97
N HIS A 216 -1.40 -9.50 -1.93
CA HIS A 216 -2.03 -10.80 -1.66
C HIS A 216 -1.04 -11.83 -1.14
N ALA A 217 0.06 -12.09 -1.86
CA ALA A 217 1.08 -13.04 -1.44
C ALA A 217 1.83 -12.60 -0.16
N PRO A 218 2.31 -11.34 -0.01
CA PRO A 218 2.92 -10.90 1.25
C PRO A 218 1.99 -11.03 2.46
N MET A 219 0.70 -10.74 2.29
CA MET A 219 -0.28 -10.86 3.37
C MET A 219 -0.51 -12.32 3.76
N MET A 220 -0.59 -13.22 2.78
CA MET A 220 -0.65 -14.68 3.03
C MET A 220 0.57 -15.16 3.80
N SER A 221 1.77 -14.77 3.38
CA SER A 221 3.01 -15.12 4.09
C SER A 221 3.02 -14.58 5.52
N LEU A 222 2.53 -13.37 5.75
CA LEU A 222 2.46 -12.78 7.08
C LEU A 222 1.50 -13.55 8.00
N TYR A 223 0.30 -13.89 7.52
CA TYR A 223 -0.68 -14.69 8.28
C TYR A 223 -0.22 -16.13 8.53
N PHE A 224 0.62 -16.68 7.66
CA PHE A 224 1.29 -17.94 7.92
C PHE A 224 2.27 -17.83 9.12
N VAL A 225 3.02 -16.74 9.22
CA VAL A 225 3.90 -16.47 10.38
C VAL A 225 3.09 -16.30 11.67
N PHE A 226 1.95 -15.60 11.61
CA PHE A 226 1.00 -15.54 12.73
C PHE A 226 0.59 -16.93 13.24
N CYS A 227 0.15 -17.81 12.32
CA CYS A 227 -0.21 -19.19 12.67
C CYS A 227 0.98 -19.96 13.30
N PHE A 228 2.19 -19.76 12.79
CA PHE A 228 3.38 -20.41 13.33
C PHE A 228 3.70 -19.94 14.76
N VAL A 229 3.59 -18.63 15.02
CA VAL A 229 3.80 -18.07 16.37
C VAL A 229 2.78 -18.60 17.36
N ASP A 230 1.50 -18.68 16.96
CA ASP A 230 0.46 -19.21 17.84
C ASP A 230 0.64 -20.70 18.10
N LEU A 231 1.01 -21.49 17.08
CA LEU A 231 1.33 -22.91 17.25
C LEU A 231 2.53 -23.11 18.19
N ALA A 232 3.59 -22.30 18.04
CA ALA A 232 4.76 -22.35 18.90
C ALA A 232 4.40 -22.00 20.35
N ALA A 233 3.52 -21.02 20.57
CA ALA A 233 3.02 -20.67 21.90
C ALA A 233 2.20 -21.80 22.53
N ILE A 234 1.35 -22.50 21.77
CA ILE A 234 0.61 -23.68 22.23
C ILE A 234 1.59 -24.78 22.67
N VAL A 235 2.56 -25.11 21.81
CA VAL A 235 3.56 -26.16 22.07
C VAL A 235 4.37 -25.82 23.32
N GLU A 236 4.90 -24.59 23.41
CA GLU A 236 5.65 -24.15 24.58
C GLU A 236 4.80 -24.20 25.85
N ASN A 237 3.51 -23.81 25.79
CA ASN A 237 2.60 -23.91 26.94
C ASN A 237 2.39 -25.36 27.39
N GLN A 238 2.32 -26.33 26.47
CA GLN A 238 2.26 -27.75 26.84
C GLN A 238 3.56 -28.20 27.49
N ILE A 239 4.70 -27.87 26.89
CA ILE A 239 5.99 -28.37 27.36
C ILE A 239 6.36 -27.80 28.74
N ARG A 240 6.02 -26.54 29.02
CA ARG A 240 6.20 -25.95 30.35
C ARG A 240 5.34 -26.61 31.43
N ASN A 241 4.28 -27.31 31.04
CA ASN A 241 3.29 -27.87 31.95
C ASN A 241 3.13 -29.39 31.77
N LEU A 242 4.21 -30.09 31.38
CA LEU A 242 4.21 -31.55 31.20
C LEU A 242 3.76 -32.30 32.45
N GLU A 243 4.02 -31.77 33.65
CA GLU A 243 3.52 -32.34 34.92
C GLU A 243 1.98 -32.49 34.92
N ARG A 244 1.27 -31.52 34.32
CA ARG A 244 -0.20 -31.51 34.24
C ARG A 244 -0.73 -32.49 33.20
N LEU A 245 0.14 -32.96 32.31
CA LEU A 245 -0.15 -34.03 31.35
C LEU A 245 0.19 -35.42 31.91
N GLY A 246 0.58 -35.50 33.19
CA GLY A 246 0.89 -36.76 33.87
C GLY A 246 2.34 -37.23 33.70
N ILE A 247 3.24 -36.36 33.22
CA ILE A 247 4.67 -36.65 33.16
C ILE A 247 5.28 -36.41 34.54
N ASP A 248 6.24 -37.25 34.93
CA ASP A 248 6.93 -37.14 36.21
C ASP A 248 7.61 -35.76 36.38
N GLU A 249 7.47 -35.20 37.58
CA GLU A 249 7.96 -33.85 37.91
C GLU A 249 9.49 -33.74 37.79
N SER A 250 10.23 -34.82 38.09
CA SER A 250 11.69 -34.82 37.97
C SER A 250 12.16 -34.64 36.53
N PHE A 251 11.35 -35.08 35.56
CA PHE A 251 11.59 -34.84 34.13
C PHE A 251 11.01 -33.49 33.68
N ALA A 252 9.77 -33.18 34.08
CA ALA A 252 9.05 -31.98 33.64
C ALA A 252 9.73 -30.67 34.09
N SER A 253 10.31 -30.66 35.29
CA SER A 253 10.97 -29.48 35.88
C SER A 253 12.10 -28.89 35.03
N GLN A 254 12.73 -29.69 34.17
CA GLN A 254 13.75 -29.22 33.23
C GLN A 254 13.22 -28.19 32.22
N PHE A 255 11.91 -28.22 31.96
CA PHE A 255 11.25 -27.39 30.95
C PHE A 255 10.49 -26.19 31.52
N TYR A 256 10.45 -25.99 32.84
CA TYR A 256 9.66 -24.90 33.45
C TYR A 256 10.14 -23.50 33.05
N HIS A 257 11.44 -23.39 32.75
CA HIS A 257 12.08 -22.16 32.31
C HIS A 257 11.99 -21.91 30.80
N TRP A 258 11.31 -22.79 30.04
CA TRP A 258 11.24 -22.66 28.60
C TRP A 258 10.24 -21.54 28.22
N GLN A 259 10.71 -20.31 28.04
CA GLN A 259 9.87 -19.09 27.92
C GLN A 259 10.14 -18.28 26.63
N PHE A 260 10.62 -18.93 25.56
CA PHE A 260 11.08 -18.23 24.36
C PHE A 260 9.98 -17.48 23.63
N ILE A 261 8.81 -18.11 23.44
CA ILE A 261 7.67 -17.50 22.77
C ILE A 261 6.74 -16.88 23.79
N TYR A 262 6.53 -17.52 24.95
CA TYR A 262 5.55 -17.08 25.93
C TYR A 262 5.78 -15.65 26.41
N ASP A 263 7.02 -15.29 26.78
CA ASP A 263 7.34 -13.96 27.33
C ASP A 263 7.25 -12.86 26.27
N TYR A 264 7.54 -13.20 25.01
CA TYR A 264 7.55 -12.27 23.90
C TYR A 264 6.29 -12.35 23.03
N TYR A 265 5.33 -13.21 23.38
CA TYR A 265 4.18 -13.53 22.53
C TYR A 265 3.39 -12.28 22.12
N ALA A 266 3.04 -11.45 23.10
CA ALA A 266 2.34 -10.20 22.86
C ALA A 266 3.15 -9.23 21.98
N SER A 267 4.44 -9.08 22.25
CA SER A 267 5.34 -8.22 21.47
C SER A 267 5.49 -8.69 20.02
N ILE A 268 5.63 -10.00 19.80
CA ILE A 268 5.69 -10.60 18.47
C ILE A 268 4.38 -10.36 17.72
N LYS A 269 3.21 -10.62 18.35
CA LYS A 269 1.90 -10.37 17.71
C LYS A 269 1.73 -8.89 17.35
N VAL A 270 2.12 -7.96 18.23
CA VAL A 270 2.08 -6.52 17.92
C VAL A 270 2.98 -6.19 16.73
N ALA A 271 4.21 -6.72 16.68
CA ALA A 271 5.10 -6.51 15.54
C ALA A 271 4.49 -7.03 14.22
N LEU A 272 3.88 -8.21 14.25
CA LEU A 272 3.18 -8.78 13.09
C LEU A 272 1.97 -7.93 12.68
N ILE A 273 1.20 -7.39 13.63
CA ILE A 273 0.10 -6.46 13.34
C ILE A 273 0.61 -5.18 12.67
N CYS A 274 1.72 -4.62 13.16
CA CYS A 274 2.36 -3.46 12.53
C CYS A 274 2.80 -3.77 11.10
N CYS A 275 3.35 -4.96 10.85
CA CYS A 275 3.66 -5.44 9.50
C CYS A 275 2.39 -5.50 8.62
N THR A 276 1.25 -5.96 9.15
CA THR A 276 -0.03 -5.99 8.41
C THR A 276 -0.43 -4.58 7.98
N VAL A 277 -0.42 -3.62 8.91
CA VAL A 277 -0.71 -2.21 8.62
C VAL A 277 0.25 -1.66 7.57
N PHE A 278 1.55 -1.91 7.73
CA PHE A 278 2.58 -1.44 6.82
C PHE A 278 2.38 -1.98 5.39
N LEU A 279 2.08 -3.27 5.24
CA LEU A 279 1.78 -3.86 3.93
C LEU A 279 0.57 -3.20 3.28
N LEU A 280 -0.51 -2.98 4.04
CA LEU A 280 -1.72 -2.34 3.52
C LEU A 280 -1.46 -0.88 3.08
N ILE A 281 -0.70 -0.10 3.86
CA ILE A 281 -0.32 1.28 3.50
C ILE A 281 0.63 1.30 2.29
N SER A 282 1.55 0.34 2.21
CA SER A 282 2.46 0.20 1.07
C SER A 282 1.68 -0.08 -0.22
N ASN A 283 0.64 -0.91 -0.16
CA ASN A 283 -0.27 -1.13 -1.29
C ASN A 283 -0.90 0.16 -1.81
N LEU A 284 -1.40 0.99 -0.90
CA LEU A 284 -2.00 2.29 -1.24
C LEU A 284 -1.01 3.20 -1.97
N SER A 285 0.26 3.17 -1.54
CA SER A 285 1.32 3.99 -2.13
C SER A 285 1.69 3.50 -3.53
N ILE A 286 1.82 2.19 -3.72
CA ILE A 286 2.07 1.57 -5.03
C ILE A 286 0.94 1.88 -6.00
N LEU A 287 -0.31 1.72 -5.57
CA LEU A 287 -1.49 2.01 -6.41
C LEU A 287 -1.58 3.48 -6.83
N LYS A 288 -1.18 4.42 -5.97
CA LYS A 288 -1.11 5.84 -6.33
C LYS A 288 -0.01 6.11 -7.36
N ALA A 289 1.14 5.46 -7.22
CA ALA A 289 2.26 5.61 -8.16
C ALA A 289 1.90 5.06 -9.54
N THR A 290 1.33 3.87 -9.62
CA THR A 290 0.93 3.26 -10.90
C THR A 290 -0.16 4.07 -11.62
N GLN A 291 -1.12 4.64 -10.90
CA GLN A 291 -2.14 5.52 -11.50
C GLN A 291 -1.55 6.80 -12.11
N LYS A 292 -0.48 7.34 -11.52
CA LYS A 292 0.16 8.56 -12.04
C LYS A 292 0.87 8.31 -13.37
N HIS A 293 1.50 7.15 -13.52
CA HIS A 293 2.18 6.75 -14.76
C HIS A 293 1.22 6.35 -15.90
N ALA A 294 0.00 5.90 -15.59
CA ALA A 294 -0.98 5.54 -16.61
C ALA A 294 -1.64 6.77 -17.30
N VAL A 295 -1.43 7.98 -16.76
CA VAL A 295 -2.04 9.24 -17.25
C VAL A 295 -1.00 10.14 -17.94
N SER A 296 0.29 9.85 -17.80
CA SER A 296 1.40 10.49 -18.54
C SER A 296 1.68 9.75 -19.84
#